data_AF-A0A2V8C483-F1
#
_entry.id   AF-A0A2V8C483-F1
#
_cell.length_a   1.000
_cell.length_b   1.000
_cell.length_c   1.000
_cell.angle_alpha   90.00
_cell.angle_beta   90.00
_cell.angle_gamma   90.00
#
_symmetry.space_group_name_H-M   'P 1'
#
loop_
_entity.id
_entity.type
_entity.pdbx_description
1 polymer ?
#
loop_
_entity_poly.entity_id
_entity_poly.type
_entity_poly.pdbx_seq_one_letter_code
_entity_poly.pdbx_strand_id
1 'polypeptide(L)'
;QLWALHDDAAPELREWTPGSERDAFVGTHTGYMRLEQPVRPVRTIVLEHATHVLTVSDQIEGAGAHRISVPLHLAAGVDAEMVGGNQVRLIASSKTFLLDWSS
;
A
#
# COMPACT_ATOMS: atom_id res chain seq x y z
N GLN A 1 -6.08 29.91 2.83
CA GLN A 1 -4.93 29.33 3.56
C GLN A 1 -4.59 28.02 2.85
N LEU A 2 -3.40 27.86 2.26
CA LEU A 2 -3.14 26.82 1.25
C LEU A 2 -2.76 25.44 1.82
N TRP A 3 -2.49 25.31 3.13
CA TRP A 3 -2.12 24.03 3.73
C TRP A 3 -2.61 23.97 5.18
N ALA A 4 -3.90 23.70 5.38
CA ALA A 4 -4.39 23.29 6.68
C ALA A 4 -4.27 21.76 6.75
N LEU A 5 -3.04 21.29 6.96
CA LEU A 5 -2.78 19.87 7.25
C LEU A 5 -3.25 19.63 8.68
N HIS A 6 -4.53 19.33 8.84
CA HIS A 6 -5.08 18.92 10.12
C HIS A 6 -4.60 17.50 10.40
N ASP A 7 -4.27 17.21 11.67
CA ASP A 7 -3.84 15.89 12.13
C ASP A 7 -5.04 14.93 12.23
N ASP A 8 -5.67 14.67 11.09
CA ASP A 8 -6.94 13.95 11.01
C ASP A 8 -6.74 12.46 10.67
N ALA A 9 -5.49 12.03 10.50
CA ALA A 9 -5.12 10.70 10.02
C ALA A 9 -4.17 10.00 11.00
N ALA A 10 -4.58 9.91 12.27
CA ALA A 10 -3.83 9.21 13.30
C ALA A 10 -3.55 7.76 12.88
N PRO A 11 -2.28 7.34 12.76
CA PRO A 11 -1.91 5.98 12.42
C PRO A 11 -2.07 5.05 13.61
N GLU A 12 -2.32 3.78 13.33
CA GLU A 12 -2.51 2.72 14.32
C GLU A 12 -1.81 1.46 13.82
N LEU A 13 -0.90 0.92 14.63
CA LEU A 13 -0.27 -0.39 14.41
C LEU A 13 -1.22 -1.48 14.94
N ARG A 14 -1.67 -2.38 14.06
CA ARG A 14 -2.50 -3.53 14.46
C ARG A 14 -1.64 -4.76 14.74
N GLU A 15 -0.63 -5.01 13.92
CA GLU A 15 0.27 -6.14 14.09
C GLU A 15 1.67 -5.80 13.56
N TRP A 16 2.69 -6.28 14.28
CA TRP A 16 4.07 -6.31 13.84
C TRP A 16 4.67 -7.66 14.21
N THR A 17 5.02 -8.44 13.18
CA THR A 17 5.52 -9.81 13.33
C THR A 17 6.79 -9.96 12.49
N PRO A 18 7.96 -9.56 13.03
CA PRO A 18 9.23 -9.78 12.36
C PRO A 18 9.65 -11.25 12.49
N GLY A 19 10.46 -11.74 11.56
CA GLY A 19 10.84 -13.15 11.53
C GLY A 19 12.12 -13.43 10.76
N SER A 20 12.63 -14.66 10.88
CA SER A 20 13.81 -15.08 10.12
C SER A 20 13.51 -15.28 8.63
N GLU A 21 12.29 -15.71 8.31
CA GLU A 21 11.86 -16.04 6.94
C GLU A 21 11.06 -14.92 6.29
N ARG A 22 10.28 -14.18 7.09
CA ARG A 22 9.43 -13.09 6.64
C ARG A 22 9.21 -12.06 7.72
N ASP A 23 8.92 -10.84 7.30
CA ASP A 23 8.39 -9.77 8.16
C ASP A 23 6.95 -9.45 7.75
N ALA A 24 6.08 -9.24 8.74
CA ALA A 24 4.70 -8.82 8.50
C ALA A 24 4.33 -7.57 9.32
N PHE A 25 3.69 -6.63 8.65
CA PHE A 25 3.13 -5.41 9.22
C PHE A 25 1.64 -5.32 8.87
N VAL A 26 0.81 -4.94 9.84
CA VAL A 26 -0.59 -4.57 9.63
C VAL A 26 -0.83 -3.21 10.28
N GLY A 27 -1.25 -2.23 9.49
CA GLY A 27 -1.52 -0.88 9.95
C GLY A 27 -2.82 -0.29 9.40
N THR A 28 -3.36 0.69 10.09
CA THR A 28 -4.53 1.48 9.66
C THR A 28 -4.34 2.94 10.05
N HIS A 29 -5.23 3.83 9.61
CA HIS A 29 -5.30 5.20 10.11
C HIS A 29 -6.74 5.72 10.17
N THR A 30 -6.97 6.83 10.87
CA THR A 30 -8.32 7.43 11.04
C THR A 30 -8.71 8.42 9.95
N GLY A 31 -7.89 8.57 8.90
CA GLY A 31 -8.01 9.65 7.91
C GLY A 31 -9.32 9.69 7.11
N TYR A 32 -10.06 8.58 7.09
CA TYR A 32 -11.35 8.47 6.40
C TYR A 32 -12.53 8.33 7.36
N MET A 33 -12.30 8.46 8.67
CA MET A 33 -13.36 8.41 9.68
C MET A 33 -14.28 9.64 9.65
N ARG A 34 -13.90 10.69 8.93
CA ARG A 34 -14.68 11.93 8.74
C ARG A 34 -15.73 11.85 7.61
N LEU A 35 -15.74 10.78 6.83
CA LEU A 35 -16.74 10.57 5.78
C LEU A 35 -18.12 10.33 6.42
N GLU A 36 -19.21 10.64 5.70
CA GLU A 36 -20.57 10.37 6.18
C GLU A 36 -20.80 8.89 6.50
N GLN A 37 -20.19 8.01 5.70
CA GLN A 37 -20.08 6.58 5.97
C GLN A 37 -18.60 6.27 6.23
N PRO A 38 -18.14 6.32 7.50
CA PRO A 38 -16.74 6.16 7.86
C PRO A 38 -16.15 4.83 7.39
N VAL A 39 -14.90 4.88 6.94
CA VAL A 39 -14.12 3.68 6.62
C VAL A 39 -12.71 3.76 7.22
N ARG A 40 -12.11 2.59 7.43
CA ARG A 40 -10.71 2.41 7.84
C ARG A 40 -9.98 1.57 6.79
N PRO A 41 -8.93 2.10 6.15
CA PRO A 41 -8.06 1.28 5.32
C PRO A 41 -7.09 0.52 6.21
N VAL A 42 -7.09 -0.79 6.09
CA VAL A 42 -6.15 -1.70 6.75
C VAL A 42 -5.18 -2.19 5.69
N ARG A 43 -3.90 -1.83 5.84
CA ARG A 43 -2.82 -2.25 4.96
C ARG A 43 -1.99 -3.32 5.63
N THR A 44 -1.88 -4.46 4.96
CA THR A 44 -0.93 -5.52 5.28
C THR A 44 0.26 -5.43 4.33
N ILE A 45 1.47 -5.44 4.88
CA ILE A 45 2.73 -5.51 4.12
C ILE A 45 3.49 -6.74 4.59
N VAL A 46 3.85 -7.62 3.67
CA VAL A 46 4.65 -8.82 3.94
C VAL A 46 5.90 -8.81 3.07
N LEU A 47 7.07 -8.97 3.67
CA LEU A 47 8.33 -9.17 2.97
C LEU A 47 8.81 -10.61 3.17
N GLU A 48 8.84 -11.38 2.09
CA GLU A 48 9.39 -12.74 2.08
C GLU A 48 10.89 -12.69 1.76
N HIS A 49 11.74 -13.13 2.68
CA HIS A 49 13.20 -12.91 2.59
C HIS A 49 13.86 -13.76 1.51
N ALA A 50 13.44 -15.01 1.38
CA ALA A 50 14.06 -15.97 0.46
C ALA A 50 13.78 -15.67 -1.01
N THR A 51 12.59 -15.14 -1.31
CA THR A 51 12.12 -14.88 -2.68
C THR A 51 12.19 -13.41 -3.07
N HIS A 52 12.50 -12.52 -2.12
CA HIS A 52 12.50 -11.06 -2.32
C HIS A 52 11.16 -10.53 -2.85
N VAL A 53 10.06 -11.10 -2.38
CA VAL A 53 8.70 -10.68 -2.73
C VAL A 53 8.15 -9.76 -1.65
N LEU A 54 7.65 -8.59 -2.06
CA LEU A 54 6.93 -7.65 -1.21
C LEU A 54 5.46 -7.65 -1.60
N THR A 55 4.61 -8.17 -0.72
CA THR A 55 3.16 -8.19 -0.92
C THR A 55 2.53 -7.05 -0.14
N VAL A 56 1.70 -6.24 -0.81
CA VAL A 56 0.86 -5.20 -0.18
C VAL A 56 -0.60 -5.54 -0.43
N SER A 57 -1.38 -5.69 0.63
CA SER A 57 -2.81 -5.97 0.56
C SER A 57 -3.57 -4.92 1.35
N ASP A 58 -4.61 -4.35 0.76
CA ASP A 58 -5.48 -3.36 1.39
C ASP A 58 -6.89 -3.94 1.59
N GLN A 59 -7.39 -3.86 2.82
CA GLN A 59 -8.79 -4.14 3.17
C GLN A 59 -9.45 -2.85 3.66
N ILE A 60 -10.65 -2.55 3.17
CA ILE A 60 -11.42 -1.38 3.62
C ILE A 60 -12.51 -1.84 4.58
N GLU A 61 -12.40 -1.48 5.85
CA GLU A 61 -13.38 -1.78 6.88
C GLU A 61 -14.36 -0.62 7.02
N GLY A 62 -15.66 -0.91 6.96
CA GLY A 62 -16.72 0.08 7.13
C GLY A 62 -17.94 -0.28 6.30
N ALA A 63 -18.78 0.72 6.04
CA ALA A 63 -19.99 0.57 5.25
C ALA A 63 -20.08 1.67 4.19
N GLY A 64 -21.01 1.49 3.25
CA GLY A 64 -21.25 2.45 2.18
C GLY A 64 -20.58 2.09 0.86
N ALA A 65 -20.96 2.85 -0.18
CA ALA A 65 -20.35 2.74 -1.50
C ALA A 65 -19.32 3.86 -1.64
N HIS A 66 -18.04 3.47 -1.77
CA HIS A 66 -16.93 4.39 -1.89
C HIS A 66 -16.15 4.13 -3.17
N ARG A 67 -15.59 5.18 -3.76
CA ARG A 67 -14.57 5.04 -4.81
C ARG A 67 -13.21 4.96 -4.15
N ILE A 68 -12.51 3.84 -4.36
CA ILE A 68 -11.19 3.60 -3.79
C ILE A 68 -10.13 3.82 -4.89
N SER A 69 -8.99 4.39 -4.53
CA SER A 69 -7.85 4.56 -5.43
C SER A 69 -6.56 4.43 -4.64
N VAL A 70 -5.65 3.57 -5.10
CA VAL A 70 -4.38 3.27 -4.44
C VAL A 70 -3.24 3.60 -5.41
N PRO A 71 -2.73 4.84 -5.42
CA PRO A 71 -1.65 5.22 -6.33
C PRO A 71 -0.31 4.67 -5.84
N LEU A 72 0.45 4.06 -6.75
CA LEU A 72 1.86 3.72 -6.53
C LEU A 72 2.73 4.78 -7.21
N HIS A 73 3.57 5.46 -6.42
CA HIS A 73 4.52 6.44 -6.93
C HIS A 73 5.89 5.78 -7.09
N LEU A 74 6.53 5.99 -8.23
CA LEU A 74 7.88 5.49 -8.50
C LEU A 74 8.90 6.59 -8.19
N ALA A 75 10.04 6.19 -7.64
CA ALA A 75 11.15 7.10 -7.43
C ALA A 75 11.70 7.61 -8.78
N ALA A 76 12.30 8.81 -8.78
CA ALA A 76 12.95 9.33 -9.96
C ALA A 76 14.05 8.37 -10.47
N GLY A 77 14.11 8.15 -11.78
CA GLY A 77 15.05 7.21 -12.41
C GLY A 77 14.63 5.74 -12.37
N VAL A 78 13.42 5.44 -11.89
CA VAL A 78 12.79 4.13 -12.09
C VAL A 78 11.98 4.16 -13.38
N ASP A 79 12.34 3.31 -14.34
CA ASP A 79 11.55 3.11 -15.55
C ASP A 79 10.44 2.09 -15.28
N ALA A 80 9.29 2.30 -15.90
CA ALA A 80 8.14 1.41 -15.82
C ALA A 80 7.62 1.06 -17.21
N GLU A 81 7.55 -0.24 -17.48
CA GLU A 81 7.06 -0.78 -18.74
C GLU A 81 5.87 -1.68 -18.47
N MET A 82 4.72 -1.40 -19.11
CA MET A 82 3.59 -2.32 -19.11
C MET A 82 3.97 -3.58 -19.88
N VAL A 83 3.95 -4.73 -19.23
CA VAL A 83 4.29 -6.03 -19.87
C VAL A 83 3.06 -6.90 -20.16
N GLY A 84 1.88 -6.48 -19.69
CA GLY A 84 0.58 -7.08 -20.02
C GLY A 84 -0.41 -7.00 -18.85
N GLY A 85 -1.71 -6.90 -19.14
CA GLY A 85 -2.77 -6.88 -18.11
C GLY A 85 -2.46 -5.92 -16.95
N ASN A 86 -2.40 -6.48 -15.74
CA ASN A 86 -2.05 -5.78 -14.50
C ASN A 86 -0.59 -6.00 -14.08
N GLN A 87 0.33 -6.10 -15.04
CA GLN A 87 1.75 -6.30 -14.77
C GLN A 87 2.60 -5.18 -15.36
N VAL A 88 3.51 -4.68 -14.52
CA VAL A 88 4.49 -3.66 -14.85
C VAL A 88 5.88 -4.19 -14.51
N ARG A 89 6.81 -4.07 -15.46
CA ARG A 89 8.22 -4.25 -15.19
C ARG A 89 8.80 -2.93 -14.70
N LEU A 90 9.41 -2.94 -13.52
CA LEU A 90 10.11 -1.81 -12.95
C LEU A 90 11.62 -2.01 -13.08
N ILE A 91 12.32 -1.01 -13.60
CA ILE A 91 13.77 -1.05 -13.78
C ILE A 91 14.39 0.06 -12.95
N ALA A 92 15.22 -0.31 -11.97
CA ALA A 92 15.89 0.61 -11.06
C ALA A 92 17.40 0.34 -11.11
N SER A 93 18.15 1.20 -11.81
CA SER A 93 19.58 1.01 -12.09
C SER A 93 19.84 -0.34 -12.79
N SER A 94 20.47 -1.30 -12.10
CA SER A 94 20.76 -2.65 -12.62
C SER A 94 19.77 -3.72 -12.15
N LYS A 95 18.72 -3.35 -11.40
CA LYS A 95 17.74 -4.27 -10.84
C LYS A 95 16.42 -4.18 -11.59
N THR A 96 15.78 -5.33 -11.77
CA THR A 96 14.45 -5.43 -12.38
C THR A 96 13.49 -6.08 -11.39
N PHE A 97 12.29 -5.52 -11.29
CA PHE A 97 11.20 -6.06 -10.48
C PHE A 97 9.97 -6.25 -11.36
N LEU A 98 9.16 -7.25 -11.03
CA LEU A 98 7.82 -7.40 -11.57
C LEU A 98 6.84 -6.90 -10.51
N LEU A 99 6.02 -5.92 -10.88
CA LEU A 99 4.87 -5.50 -10.11
C LEU A 99 3.63 -6.10 -10.77
N ASP A 100 2.85 -6.84 -10.00
CA ASP A 100 1.53 -7.30 -10.39
C ASP A 100 0.48 -6.91 -9.35
N TRP A 101 -0.76 -6.71 -9.79
CA TRP A 101 -1.86 -6.41 -8.87
C TRP A 101 -3.19 -6.99 -9.33
N SER A 102 -4.08 -7.16 -8.36
CA SER A 102 -5.49 -7.48 -8.56
C SER A 102 -6.35 -6.67 -7.58
N SER A 103 -7.63 -6.53 -7.90
CA SER A 103 -8.63 -5.79 -7.11
C SER A 103 -9.82 -6.67 -6.81
#